data_AF-A0A2D5E7Z2-F1
#
_entry.id   AF-A0A2D5E7Z2-F1
#
_cell.length_a   1.000
_cell.length_b   1.000
_cell.length_c   1.000
_cell.angle_alpha   90.00
_cell.angle_beta   90.00
_cell.angle_gamma   90.00
#
_symmetry.space_group_name_H-M   'P 1'
#
loop_
_entity.id
_entity.type
_entity.pdbx_description
1 polymer ?
#
loop_
_entity_poly.entity_id
_entity_poly.type
_entity_poly.pdbx_seq_one_letter_code
_entity_poly.pdbx_strand_id
1 'polypeptide(L)'
;MKVMNRATFVAGGLLAVFASSVVAQGDVVVGDSVSLSFEGVSPSRAVSWTFDDGSTVNTGTNAAGVFNWSGGVKSFCIQLEENISNGTTVDYDVVELENLPDQPPMPGPLGDARAEVMRDLYARNYDFVMSQTGSDARDYAAAFQVMVWEISHELSADTTDASSVLAGLSINAGQASFNASSNVIGFAQIMLDGLGDGGFLGFSKVIGLTDENRQDQLTVVPGAGALAGLAGVAAIRRRRRRD
;
A
#
# COMPACT_ATOMS: atom_id res chain seq x y z
N MET A 1 -76.34 -42.30 16.34
CA MET A 1 -75.79 -42.10 14.99
C MET A 1 -75.51 -40.61 14.82
N LYS A 2 -74.28 -40.15 15.06
CA LYS A 2 -73.90 -38.73 14.93
C LYS A 2 -72.55 -38.70 14.23
N VAL A 3 -72.54 -38.22 12.99
CA VAL A 3 -71.43 -38.26 12.05
C VAL A 3 -70.38 -37.22 12.47
N MET A 4 -69.12 -37.64 12.53
CA MET A 4 -67.96 -36.83 12.91
C MET A 4 -67.29 -36.33 11.62
N ASN A 5 -67.33 -35.03 11.36
CA ASN A 5 -66.62 -34.39 10.24
C ASN A 5 -65.25 -33.89 10.72
N ARG A 6 -64.17 -34.50 10.23
CA ARG A 6 -62.79 -34.02 10.41
C ARG A 6 -62.40 -33.20 9.18
N ALA A 7 -62.18 -31.89 9.37
CA ALA A 7 -61.61 -31.00 8.37
C ALA A 7 -60.08 -31.07 8.46
N THR A 8 -59.45 -31.56 7.40
CA THR A 8 -57.99 -31.58 7.23
C THR A 8 -57.56 -30.25 6.60
N PHE A 9 -56.80 -29.44 7.33
CA PHE A 9 -56.12 -28.25 6.80
C PHE A 9 -54.76 -28.66 6.25
N VAL A 10 -54.53 -28.43 4.96
CA VAL A 10 -53.21 -28.59 4.29
C VAL A 10 -52.55 -27.21 4.27
N ALA A 11 -51.49 -27.02 5.07
CA ALA A 11 -50.67 -25.82 5.05
C ALA A 11 -49.65 -25.92 3.89
N GLY A 12 -49.84 -25.09 2.86
CA GLY A 12 -48.88 -24.92 1.77
C GLY A 12 -47.71 -24.04 2.22
N GLY A 13 -46.52 -24.63 2.35
CA GLY A 13 -45.28 -23.91 2.62
C GLY A 13 -44.77 -23.21 1.36
N LEU A 14 -44.68 -21.89 1.40
CA LEU A 14 -44.06 -21.06 0.38
C LEU A 14 -42.53 -21.09 0.60
N LEU A 15 -41.79 -21.86 -0.20
CA LEU A 15 -40.33 -21.83 -0.22
C LEU A 15 -39.87 -20.54 -0.93
N ALA A 16 -39.37 -19.56 -0.18
CA ALA A 16 -38.66 -18.41 -0.73
C ALA A 16 -37.24 -18.84 -1.12
N VAL A 17 -37.00 -18.99 -2.42
CA VAL A 17 -35.65 -19.20 -2.97
C VAL A 17 -34.95 -17.84 -2.95
N PHE A 18 -34.07 -17.63 -1.98
CA PHE A 18 -33.14 -16.51 -2.01
C PHE A 18 -32.13 -16.77 -3.12
N ALA A 19 -32.26 -16.04 -4.23
CA ALA A 19 -31.24 -15.99 -5.26
C ALA A 19 -30.05 -15.21 -4.70
N SER A 20 -29.06 -15.91 -4.16
CA SER A 20 -27.76 -15.32 -3.84
C SER A 20 -27.09 -14.95 -5.14
N SER A 21 -27.13 -13.67 -5.50
CA SER A 21 -26.32 -13.13 -6.60
C SER A 21 -24.84 -13.28 -6.21
N VAL A 22 -24.15 -14.23 -6.83
CA VAL A 22 -22.70 -14.32 -6.79
C VAL A 22 -22.18 -13.14 -7.60
N VAL A 23 -21.75 -12.07 -6.92
CA VAL A 23 -20.99 -11.00 -7.57
C VAL A 23 -19.62 -11.60 -7.89
N ALA A 24 -19.31 -11.74 -9.18
CA ALA A 24 -17.97 -12.06 -9.63
C ALA A 24 -17.05 -10.94 -9.13
N GLN A 25 -16.12 -11.30 -8.23
CA GLN A 25 -15.16 -10.36 -7.63
C GLN A 25 -14.06 -10.13 -8.66
N GLY A 26 -13.94 -8.90 -9.15
CA GLY A 26 -12.83 -8.50 -10.01
C GLY A 26 -11.58 -8.27 -9.19
N ASP A 27 -10.43 -8.60 -9.76
CA ASP A 27 -9.14 -8.11 -9.26
C ASP A 27 -9.11 -6.58 -9.35
N VAL A 28 -8.50 -5.92 -8.38
CA VAL A 28 -8.25 -4.47 -8.44
C VAL A 28 -7.15 -4.22 -9.47
N VAL A 29 -7.42 -3.35 -10.42
CA VAL A 29 -6.52 -3.01 -11.51
C VAL A 29 -6.28 -1.50 -11.58
N VAL A 30 -5.21 -1.11 -12.25
CA VAL A 30 -4.92 0.30 -12.54
C VAL A 30 -6.12 0.95 -13.26
N GLY A 31 -6.49 2.14 -12.79
CA GLY A 31 -7.66 2.89 -13.22
C GLY A 31 -8.92 2.64 -12.40
N ASP A 32 -8.91 1.69 -11.46
CA ASP A 32 -9.96 1.54 -10.45
C ASP A 32 -9.85 2.63 -9.37
N SER A 33 -10.93 2.83 -8.61
CA SER A 33 -10.89 3.60 -7.36
C SER A 33 -11.34 2.71 -6.19
N VAL A 34 -10.68 2.84 -5.05
CA VAL A 34 -10.93 2.05 -3.84
C VAL A 34 -11.14 2.95 -2.63
N SER A 35 -12.19 2.70 -1.86
CA SER A 35 -12.45 3.43 -0.61
C SER A 35 -11.89 2.64 0.57
N LEU A 36 -10.91 3.22 1.27
CA LEU A 36 -10.18 2.58 2.36
C LEU A 36 -10.24 3.43 3.63
N SER A 37 -10.59 2.82 4.76
CA SER A 37 -10.52 3.46 6.08
C SER A 37 -9.21 3.09 6.76
N PHE A 38 -8.42 4.08 7.14
CA PHE A 38 -7.15 3.86 7.83
C PHE A 38 -7.37 3.39 9.27
N GLU A 39 -6.72 2.28 9.65
CA GLU A 39 -6.86 1.64 10.97
C GLU A 39 -5.63 1.84 11.87
N GLY A 40 -4.51 2.29 11.29
CA GLY A 40 -3.27 2.62 12.01
C GLY A 40 -2.01 1.97 11.42
N VAL A 41 -0.84 2.40 11.92
CA VAL A 41 0.46 1.84 11.51
C VAL A 41 0.95 0.79 12.52
N SER A 42 0.90 -0.49 12.13
CA SER A 42 1.38 -1.61 12.94
C SER A 42 1.62 -2.86 12.08
N PRO A 43 2.72 -3.60 12.28
CA PRO A 43 3.81 -3.32 13.21
C PRO A 43 4.64 -2.10 12.76
N SER A 44 5.19 -1.36 13.73
CA SER A 44 5.91 -0.10 13.46
C SER A 44 6.95 0.30 14.52
N ARG A 45 7.87 1.20 14.12
CA ARG A 45 8.82 1.94 14.97
C ARG A 45 8.78 3.43 14.65
N ALA A 46 9.11 4.25 15.64
CA ALA A 46 9.39 5.65 15.38
C ALA A 46 10.72 5.76 14.62
N VAL A 47 10.71 6.48 13.50
CA VAL A 47 11.89 6.80 12.70
C VAL A 47 11.91 8.31 12.52
N SER A 48 13.00 8.92 12.95
CA SER A 48 13.27 10.31 12.66
C SER A 48 13.96 10.40 11.30
N TRP A 49 13.61 11.42 10.53
CA TRP A 49 14.14 11.62 9.20
C TRP A 49 14.56 13.07 9.00
N THR A 50 15.52 13.26 8.10
CA THR A 50 15.91 14.56 7.54
C THR A 50 15.91 14.41 6.03
N PHE A 51 15.29 15.34 5.33
CA PHE A 51 15.21 15.34 3.88
C PHE A 51 15.66 16.71 3.36
N ASP A 52 16.72 16.73 2.56
CA ASP A 52 17.18 17.92 1.85
C ASP A 52 16.64 17.90 0.42
N ASP A 53 15.70 18.80 0.18
CA ASP A 53 14.95 18.93 -1.07
C ASP A 53 15.73 19.82 -2.09
N GLY A 54 16.97 20.22 -1.75
CA GLY A 54 17.81 21.13 -2.52
C GLY A 54 17.48 22.61 -2.33
N SER A 55 16.32 22.92 -1.73
CA SER A 55 15.90 24.27 -1.35
C SER A 55 15.76 24.43 0.17
N THR A 56 15.30 23.39 0.85
CA THR A 56 14.91 23.35 2.25
C THR A 56 15.30 22.00 2.86
N VAL A 57 15.74 22.03 4.11
CA VAL A 57 15.96 20.82 4.91
C VAL A 57 14.74 20.62 5.80
N ASN A 58 13.94 19.60 5.50
CA ASN A 58 12.79 19.18 6.27
C ASN A 58 13.21 18.09 7.28
N THR A 59 12.59 18.09 8.46
CA THR A 59 12.82 17.06 9.47
C THR A 59 11.52 16.63 10.11
N GLY A 60 11.43 15.37 10.53
CA GLY A 60 10.24 14.86 11.18
C GLY A 60 10.50 13.53 11.89
N THR A 61 9.45 13.04 12.55
CA THR A 61 9.44 11.70 13.16
C THR A 61 8.10 11.06 12.88
N ASN A 62 8.12 9.96 12.14
CA ASN A 62 6.92 9.22 11.75
C ASN A 62 6.93 7.82 12.34
N ALA A 63 5.74 7.22 12.48
CA ALA A 63 5.64 5.78 12.68
C ALA A 63 5.92 5.07 11.35
N ALA A 64 7.14 4.54 11.20
CA ALA A 64 7.53 3.76 10.03
C ALA A 64 7.09 2.30 10.22
N GLY A 65 6.36 1.76 9.24
CA GLY A 65 5.87 0.39 9.30
C GLY A 65 4.69 0.14 8.36
N VAL A 66 3.91 -0.90 8.66
CA VAL A 66 2.79 -1.31 7.83
C VAL A 66 1.55 -0.47 8.14
N PHE A 67 1.02 0.22 7.14
CA PHE A 67 -0.27 0.90 7.20
C PHE A 67 -1.38 -0.14 7.01
N ASN A 68 -2.29 -0.21 7.98
CA ASN A 68 -3.44 -1.11 7.94
C ASN A 68 -4.69 -0.33 7.57
N TRP A 69 -5.48 -0.94 6.69
CA TRP A 69 -6.72 -0.37 6.21
C TRP A 69 -7.85 -1.38 6.31
N SER A 70 -9.07 -0.86 6.28
CA SER A 70 -10.29 -1.67 6.20
C SER A 70 -10.19 -2.75 5.12
N GLY A 71 -10.77 -3.93 5.41
CA GLY A 71 -10.70 -5.07 4.50
C GLY A 71 -9.37 -5.84 4.54
N GLY A 72 -8.49 -5.52 5.50
CA GLY A 72 -7.20 -6.20 5.67
C GLY A 72 -6.15 -5.79 4.64
N VAL A 73 -6.36 -4.65 3.98
CA VAL A 73 -5.39 -4.07 3.04
C VAL A 73 -4.20 -3.54 3.82
N LYS A 74 -3.01 -3.83 3.30
CA LYS A 74 -1.73 -3.41 3.88
C LYS A 74 -0.99 -2.56 2.86
N SER A 75 -0.41 -1.47 3.32
CA SER A 75 0.41 -0.62 2.46
C SER A 75 1.63 -0.08 3.19
N PHE A 76 2.50 0.56 2.42
CA PHE A 76 3.55 1.43 2.89
C PHE A 76 3.36 2.80 2.30
N CYS A 77 3.62 3.82 3.09
CA CYS A 77 3.52 5.20 2.64
C CYS A 77 4.70 5.52 1.70
N ILE A 78 4.48 6.33 0.66
CA ILE A 78 5.57 6.77 -0.22
C ILE A 78 6.15 8.15 0.14
N GLN A 79 5.38 9.06 0.75
CA GLN A 79 5.82 10.45 1.04
C GLN A 79 6.18 10.66 2.51
N LEU A 80 7.32 11.31 2.81
CA LEU A 80 7.74 11.58 4.20
C LEU A 80 6.90 12.63 4.92
N GLU A 81 6.47 13.65 4.19
CA GLU A 81 5.94 14.89 4.77
C GLU A 81 4.43 14.85 5.00
N GLU A 82 3.74 13.93 4.34
CA GLU A 82 2.30 13.78 4.48
C GLU A 82 1.92 12.87 5.65
N ASN A 83 0.72 13.05 6.18
CA ASN A 83 0.23 12.27 7.31
C ASN A 83 -1.26 11.97 7.14
N ILE A 84 -1.67 10.79 7.62
CA ILE A 84 -3.07 10.39 7.68
C ILE A 84 -3.46 10.04 9.13
N SER A 85 -4.64 10.50 9.55
CA SER A 85 -5.18 10.25 10.89
C SER A 85 -6.00 8.97 10.93
N ASN A 86 -5.88 8.17 12.00
CA ASN A 86 -6.65 6.94 12.20
C ASN A 86 -8.17 7.22 12.12
N GLY A 87 -8.91 6.34 11.44
CA GLY A 87 -10.34 6.48 11.19
C GLY A 87 -10.70 7.32 9.97
N THR A 88 -9.71 7.87 9.26
CA THR A 88 -9.96 8.60 8.00
C THR A 88 -10.26 7.60 6.88
N THR A 89 -11.38 7.80 6.18
CA THR A 89 -11.68 7.12 4.92
C THR A 89 -11.20 7.95 3.74
N VAL A 90 -10.49 7.33 2.81
CA VAL A 90 -9.93 7.94 1.60
C VAL A 90 -10.39 7.16 0.39
N ASP A 91 -10.78 7.87 -0.66
CA ASP A 91 -11.13 7.29 -1.96
C ASP A 91 -9.91 7.37 -2.87
N TYR A 92 -9.07 6.34 -2.83
CA TYR A 92 -7.84 6.27 -3.60
C TYR A 92 -8.10 5.90 -5.05
N ASP A 93 -7.38 6.53 -5.97
CA ASP A 93 -7.24 6.06 -7.35
C ASP A 93 -6.06 5.07 -7.44
N VAL A 94 -6.27 3.97 -8.15
CA VAL A 94 -5.26 2.93 -8.36
C VAL A 94 -4.44 3.29 -9.60
N VAL A 95 -3.14 3.50 -9.41
CA VAL A 95 -2.23 3.96 -10.45
C VAL A 95 -1.02 3.05 -10.59
N GLU A 96 -0.35 3.16 -11.73
CA GLU A 96 0.98 2.54 -11.90
C GLU A 96 2.00 3.17 -10.96
N LEU A 97 2.98 2.36 -10.58
CA LEU A 97 3.99 2.74 -9.59
C LEU A 97 4.83 3.96 -10.01
N GLU A 98 5.18 4.05 -11.29
CA GLU A 98 5.97 5.16 -11.85
C GLU A 98 5.28 6.52 -11.74
N ASN A 99 3.95 6.55 -11.55
CA ASN A 99 3.18 7.77 -11.44
C ASN A 99 3.07 8.30 -10.00
N LEU A 100 3.56 7.57 -9.00
CA LEU A 100 3.51 8.00 -7.61
C LEU A 100 4.77 8.75 -7.18
N PRO A 101 4.67 9.69 -6.23
CA PRO A 101 3.46 10.39 -5.86
C PRO A 101 2.92 11.28 -6.99
N ASP A 102 1.60 11.43 -7.08
CA ASP A 102 0.95 12.18 -8.17
C ASP A 102 1.08 13.71 -8.02
N GLN A 103 1.30 14.21 -6.80
CA GLN A 103 1.32 15.65 -6.53
C GLN A 103 2.58 16.11 -5.74
N PRO A 104 3.03 17.35 -5.96
CA PRO A 104 3.91 18.03 -5.02
C PRO A 104 3.26 18.13 -3.63
N PRO A 105 4.03 18.15 -2.52
CA PRO A 105 5.46 18.42 -2.48
C PRO A 105 6.33 17.21 -2.89
N MET A 106 7.63 17.48 -3.07
CA MET A 106 8.67 16.52 -3.47
C MET A 106 8.51 15.13 -2.81
N PRO A 107 8.87 14.03 -3.50
CA PRO A 107 9.83 13.95 -4.60
C PRO A 107 9.26 14.01 -6.04
N GLY A 108 7.93 14.10 -6.18
CA GLY A 108 7.25 13.93 -7.48
C GLY A 108 7.32 12.49 -8.01
N PRO A 109 6.71 12.20 -9.19
CA PRO A 109 6.56 10.84 -9.70
C PRO A 109 7.88 10.06 -9.76
N LEU A 110 7.87 8.80 -9.34
CA LEU A 110 9.02 7.90 -9.27
C LEU A 110 9.70 7.80 -10.64
N GLY A 111 8.92 7.74 -11.72
CA GLY A 111 9.42 7.41 -13.05
C GLY A 111 9.93 5.97 -13.14
N ASP A 112 10.31 5.56 -14.35
CA ASP A 112 10.63 4.16 -14.65
C ASP A 112 11.79 3.61 -13.81
N ALA A 113 12.87 4.39 -13.68
CA ALA A 113 14.09 3.96 -12.99
C ALA A 113 13.86 3.69 -11.49
N ARG A 114 13.22 4.61 -10.76
CA ARG A 114 12.93 4.41 -9.32
C ARG A 114 11.83 3.37 -9.11
N ALA A 115 10.85 3.30 -10.01
CA ALA A 115 9.82 2.27 -9.96
C ALA A 115 10.40 0.86 -10.17
N GLU A 116 11.43 0.70 -11.01
CA GLU A 116 12.15 -0.58 -11.17
C GLU A 116 12.87 -0.99 -9.88
N VAL A 117 13.62 -0.08 -9.24
CA VAL A 117 14.27 -0.35 -7.94
C VAL A 117 13.24 -0.65 -6.85
N MET A 118 12.11 0.07 -6.84
CA MET A 118 11.01 -0.19 -5.90
C MET A 118 10.37 -1.56 -6.12
N ARG A 119 10.16 -1.99 -7.37
CA ARG A 119 9.67 -3.35 -7.68
C ARG A 119 10.66 -4.41 -7.20
N ASP A 120 11.97 -4.18 -7.35
CA ASP A 120 13.02 -5.09 -6.88
C ASP A 120 13.02 -5.20 -5.34
N LEU A 121 12.86 -4.08 -4.62
CA LEU A 121 12.68 -4.06 -3.16
C LEU A 121 11.51 -4.95 -2.74
N TYR A 122 10.35 -4.76 -3.37
CA TYR A 122 9.14 -5.54 -3.08
C TYR A 122 9.32 -7.03 -3.40
N ALA A 123 9.90 -7.35 -4.57
CA ALA A 123 10.14 -8.73 -5.00
C ALA A 123 11.00 -9.52 -4.01
N ARG A 124 12.01 -8.89 -3.42
CA ARG A 124 12.97 -9.55 -2.53
C ARG A 124 12.47 -9.62 -1.09
N ASN A 125 11.81 -8.57 -0.62
CA ASN A 125 11.65 -8.37 0.83
C ASN A 125 10.20 -8.41 1.32
N TYR A 126 9.20 -8.13 0.47
CA TYR A 126 7.82 -7.92 0.94
C TYR A 126 7.26 -9.14 1.68
N ASP A 127 7.31 -10.33 1.07
CA ASP A 127 6.75 -11.55 1.67
C ASP A 127 7.47 -11.91 2.97
N PHE A 128 8.80 -11.73 3.01
CA PHE A 128 9.60 -11.97 4.21
C PHE A 128 9.20 -11.02 5.34
N VAL A 129 9.11 -9.70 5.06
CA VAL A 129 8.69 -8.67 6.04
C VAL A 129 7.28 -8.97 6.56
N MET A 130 6.34 -9.33 5.69
CA MET A 130 4.95 -9.64 6.06
C MET A 130 4.81 -10.93 6.87
N SER A 131 5.77 -11.85 6.78
CA SER A 131 5.78 -13.11 7.55
C SER A 131 6.34 -12.96 8.97
N GLN A 132 7.01 -11.84 9.27
CA GLN A 132 7.63 -11.62 10.57
C GLN A 132 6.58 -11.45 11.67
N THR A 133 6.95 -11.82 12.90
CA THR A 133 6.10 -11.67 14.09
C THR A 133 6.88 -11.07 15.26
N GLY A 134 6.18 -10.63 16.31
CA GLY A 134 6.82 -10.14 17.53
C GLY A 134 7.60 -8.83 17.36
N SER A 135 8.75 -8.72 18.04
CA SER A 135 9.63 -7.54 17.97
C SER A 135 10.19 -7.33 16.57
N ASP A 136 10.56 -8.42 15.91
CA ASP A 136 11.24 -8.40 14.63
C ASP A 136 10.32 -7.87 13.54
N ALA A 137 9.02 -8.19 13.61
CA ALA A 137 8.02 -7.61 12.72
C ALA A 137 8.01 -6.08 12.73
N ARG A 138 8.26 -5.46 13.89
CA ARG A 138 8.33 -4.00 14.03
C ARG A 138 9.58 -3.44 13.39
N ASP A 139 10.72 -4.09 13.62
CA ASP A 139 12.01 -3.64 13.12
C ASP A 139 12.10 -3.83 11.59
N TYR A 140 11.64 -4.97 11.06
CA TYR A 140 11.60 -5.23 9.62
C TYR A 140 10.57 -4.37 8.88
N ALA A 141 9.38 -4.15 9.44
CA ALA A 141 8.40 -3.26 8.81
C ALA A 141 8.90 -1.81 8.75
N ALA A 142 9.53 -1.33 9.81
CA ALA A 142 10.14 0.01 9.81
C ALA A 142 11.32 0.10 8.84
N ALA A 143 12.17 -0.93 8.76
CA ALA A 143 13.27 -0.98 7.81
C ALA A 143 12.79 -0.97 6.35
N PHE A 144 11.75 -1.73 6.04
CA PHE A 144 11.13 -1.73 4.72
C PHE A 144 10.55 -0.35 4.37
N GLN A 145 9.88 0.30 5.32
CA GLN A 145 9.36 1.66 5.14
C GLN A 145 10.48 2.69 4.93
N VAL A 146 11.63 2.54 5.62
CA VAL A 146 12.83 3.37 5.38
C VAL A 146 13.32 3.20 3.95
N MET A 147 13.39 1.97 3.43
CA MET A 147 13.79 1.73 2.03
C MET A 147 12.81 2.34 1.02
N VAL A 148 11.50 2.28 1.29
CA VAL A 148 10.50 2.94 0.44
C VAL A 148 10.74 4.46 0.40
N TRP A 149 11.02 5.08 1.55
CA TRP A 149 11.33 6.52 1.60
C TRP A 149 12.66 6.87 0.94
N GLU A 150 13.69 6.07 1.15
CA GLU A 150 15.00 6.25 0.52
C GLU A 150 14.89 6.23 -1.01
N ILE A 151 14.23 5.23 -1.60
CA ILE A 151 14.07 5.12 -3.05
C ILE A 151 13.21 6.27 -3.59
N SER A 152 12.12 6.60 -2.93
CA SER A 152 11.21 7.64 -3.41
C SER A 152 11.84 9.03 -3.34
N HIS A 153 12.62 9.32 -2.32
CA HIS A 153 13.22 10.63 -2.08
C HIS A 153 14.64 10.76 -2.64
N GLU A 154 15.07 9.83 -3.50
CA GLU A 154 16.29 9.98 -4.28
C GLU A 154 16.03 10.89 -5.50
N LEU A 155 16.55 12.12 -5.48
CA LEU A 155 16.38 13.15 -6.50
C LEU A 155 17.66 13.44 -7.30
N SER A 156 18.68 12.57 -7.27
CA SER A 156 19.89 12.86 -8.05
C SER A 156 19.56 13.05 -9.53
N ALA A 157 20.11 14.12 -10.10
CA ALA A 157 19.83 14.55 -11.47
C ALA A 157 20.34 13.55 -12.53
N ASP A 158 21.19 12.61 -12.13
CA ASP A 158 21.81 11.59 -12.98
C ASP A 158 21.02 10.25 -13.00
N THR A 159 19.80 10.23 -12.46
CA THR A 159 18.94 9.02 -12.41
C THR A 159 18.31 8.71 -13.76
N THR A 160 19.09 8.11 -14.66
CA THR A 160 18.61 7.70 -15.99
C THR A 160 18.13 6.26 -16.06
N ASP A 161 18.58 5.42 -15.13
CA ASP A 161 18.24 3.99 -15.04
C ASP A 161 18.28 3.47 -13.59
N ALA A 162 17.76 2.28 -13.35
CA ALA A 162 17.70 1.70 -12.00
C ALA A 162 19.09 1.49 -11.35
N SER A 163 20.14 1.23 -12.14
CA SER A 163 21.50 1.09 -11.62
C SER A 163 22.06 2.42 -11.10
N SER A 164 21.79 3.53 -11.80
CA SER A 164 22.17 4.87 -11.39
C SER A 164 21.43 5.32 -10.12
N VAL A 165 20.13 5.00 -10.01
CA VAL A 165 19.34 5.20 -8.78
C VAL A 165 19.99 4.43 -7.63
N LEU A 166 20.20 3.13 -7.80
CA LEU A 166 20.78 2.27 -6.76
C LEU A 166 22.15 2.76 -6.29
N ALA A 167 22.98 3.28 -7.19
CA ALA A 167 24.30 3.82 -6.84
C ALA A 167 24.23 5.11 -6.00
N GLY A 168 23.12 5.85 -6.05
CA GLY A 168 22.88 7.05 -5.25
C GLY A 168 22.33 6.77 -3.85
N LEU A 169 21.64 5.64 -3.66
CA LEU A 169 20.96 5.33 -2.40
C LEU A 169 21.96 5.17 -1.23
N SER A 170 21.64 5.82 -0.12
CA SER A 170 22.38 5.71 1.14
C SER A 170 21.51 6.06 2.34
N ILE A 171 21.28 5.08 3.21
CA ILE A 171 20.50 5.25 4.45
C ILE A 171 21.02 6.37 5.37
N ASN A 172 22.32 6.66 5.29
CA ASN A 172 23.00 7.60 6.19
C ASN A 172 23.48 8.89 5.52
N ALA A 173 23.50 8.96 4.20
CA ALA A 173 24.14 10.05 3.46
C ALA A 173 23.41 10.41 2.15
N GLY A 174 22.24 9.84 1.90
CA GLY A 174 21.37 10.21 0.80
C GLY A 174 20.70 11.56 1.04
N GLN A 175 19.83 11.94 0.12
CA GLN A 175 19.04 13.18 0.27
C GLN A 175 18.03 13.06 1.40
N ALA A 176 17.50 11.86 1.62
CA ALA A 176 16.88 11.48 2.88
C ALA A 176 17.93 10.78 3.77
N SER A 177 17.86 11.04 5.06
CA SER A 177 18.65 10.33 6.06
C SER A 177 17.76 9.96 7.25
N PHE A 178 18.05 8.81 7.86
CA PHE A 178 17.16 8.20 8.85
C PHE A 178 17.87 7.90 10.16
N ASN A 179 17.20 8.20 11.27
CA ASN A 179 17.62 7.86 12.61
C ASN A 179 16.56 6.97 13.26
N ALA A 180 16.97 5.75 13.61
CA ALA A 180 16.13 4.72 14.20
C ALA A 180 16.97 3.81 15.12
N SER A 181 16.37 2.72 15.61
CA SER A 181 17.14 1.69 16.32
C SER A 181 18.20 1.05 15.40
N SER A 182 19.28 0.54 15.98
CA SER A 182 20.34 -0.14 15.23
C SER A 182 19.82 -1.33 14.41
N ASN A 183 18.77 -2.01 14.89
CA ASN A 183 18.13 -3.09 14.16
C ASN A 183 17.43 -2.59 12.90
N VAL A 184 16.67 -1.49 12.98
CA VAL A 184 15.96 -0.92 11.82
C VAL A 184 16.97 -0.48 10.76
N ILE A 185 18.02 0.25 11.13
CA ILE A 185 19.05 0.70 10.19
C ILE A 185 19.83 -0.50 9.64
N GLY A 186 20.17 -1.49 10.46
CA GLY A 186 20.84 -2.71 10.03
C GLY A 186 20.02 -3.52 9.02
N PHE A 187 18.72 -3.69 9.26
CA PHE A 187 17.84 -4.37 8.31
C PHE A 187 17.61 -3.58 7.03
N ALA A 188 17.50 -2.25 7.10
CA ALA A 188 17.40 -1.42 5.90
C ALA A 188 18.68 -1.54 5.05
N GLN A 189 19.86 -1.54 5.68
CA GLN A 189 21.12 -1.76 4.97
C GLN A 189 21.18 -3.14 4.29
N ILE A 190 20.74 -4.20 4.96
CA ILE A 190 20.67 -5.55 4.35
C ILE A 190 19.73 -5.55 3.14
N MET A 191 18.58 -4.86 3.22
CA MET A 191 17.67 -4.74 2.08
C MET A 191 18.32 -3.98 0.92
N LEU A 192 18.98 -2.85 1.19
CA LEU A 192 19.71 -2.05 0.21
C LEU A 192 20.82 -2.86 -0.48
N ASP A 193 21.64 -3.58 0.30
CA ASP A 193 22.75 -4.40 -0.21
C ASP A 193 22.26 -5.53 -1.12
N GLY A 194 21.00 -5.98 -0.96
CA GLY A 194 20.39 -7.03 -1.76
C GLY A 194 19.74 -6.55 -3.06
N LEU A 195 19.57 -5.25 -3.26
CA LEU A 195 18.96 -4.70 -4.47
C LEU A 195 19.88 -4.89 -5.69
N GLY A 196 19.28 -5.22 -6.83
CA GLY A 196 19.99 -5.45 -8.09
C GLY A 196 20.85 -6.73 -8.14
N ASP A 197 20.96 -7.50 -7.06
CA ASP A 197 21.73 -8.75 -7.05
C ASP A 197 21.10 -9.79 -7.98
N GLY A 198 21.86 -10.20 -9.00
CA GLY A 198 21.35 -11.05 -10.09
C GLY A 198 20.45 -10.32 -11.10
N GLY A 199 20.44 -8.99 -11.09
CA GLY A 199 19.55 -8.13 -11.89
C GLY A 199 18.33 -7.66 -11.13
N PHE A 200 17.68 -6.60 -11.62
CA PHE A 200 16.45 -6.08 -11.02
C PHE A 200 15.27 -7.01 -11.26
N LEU A 201 14.58 -7.39 -10.19
CA LEU A 201 13.40 -8.24 -10.21
C LEU A 201 12.15 -7.38 -10.38
N GLY A 202 11.27 -7.80 -11.29
CA GLY A 202 9.93 -7.24 -11.36
C GLY A 202 9.03 -7.77 -10.24
N PHE A 203 8.05 -6.96 -9.83
CA PHE A 203 7.01 -7.38 -8.90
C PHE A 203 5.65 -6.87 -9.37
N SER A 204 4.95 -7.63 -10.22
CA SER A 204 3.72 -7.17 -10.86
C SER A 204 2.51 -7.01 -9.93
N LYS A 205 2.66 -7.32 -8.64
CA LYS A 205 1.58 -7.24 -7.66
C LYS A 205 1.57 -5.93 -6.88
N VAL A 206 2.65 -5.15 -6.92
CA VAL A 206 2.66 -3.82 -6.28
C VAL A 206 1.98 -2.81 -7.19
N ILE A 207 1.06 -2.05 -6.61
CA ILE A 207 0.33 -0.97 -7.26
C ILE A 207 0.41 0.29 -6.39
N GLY A 208 0.17 1.44 -7.02
CA GLY A 208 0.01 2.70 -6.33
C GLY A 208 -1.43 2.98 -5.95
N LEU A 209 -1.62 3.64 -4.80
CA LEU A 209 -2.86 4.27 -4.39
C LEU A 209 -2.58 5.76 -4.21
N THR A 210 -3.29 6.62 -4.94
CA THR A 210 -3.10 8.07 -4.88
C THR A 210 -4.37 8.85 -4.54
N ASP A 211 -4.21 9.94 -3.81
CA ASP A 211 -5.27 10.91 -3.50
C ASP A 211 -4.66 12.32 -3.42
N GLU A 212 -5.30 13.30 -4.05
CA GLU A 212 -4.80 14.69 -4.12
C GLU A 212 -4.64 15.40 -2.75
N ASN A 213 -5.23 14.88 -1.68
CA ASN A 213 -5.26 15.50 -0.35
C ASN A 213 -4.69 14.59 0.75
N ARG A 214 -4.17 13.41 0.40
CA ARG A 214 -3.74 12.38 1.34
C ARG A 214 -2.52 11.65 0.83
N GLN A 215 -1.72 11.18 1.78
CA GLN A 215 -0.50 10.45 1.52
C GLN A 215 -0.71 9.25 0.59
N ASP A 216 0.07 9.24 -0.48
CA ASP A 216 0.13 8.16 -1.45
C ASP A 216 0.71 6.89 -0.84
N GLN A 217 0.20 5.75 -1.28
CA GLN A 217 0.50 4.44 -0.71
C GLN A 217 0.92 3.44 -1.76
N LEU A 218 1.79 2.52 -1.35
CA LEU A 218 2.17 1.34 -2.10
C LEU A 218 1.52 0.13 -1.45
N THR A 219 0.69 -0.59 -2.20
CA THR A 219 0.04 -1.81 -1.72
C THR A 219 0.31 -2.96 -2.66
N VAL A 220 0.26 -4.18 -2.12
CA VAL A 220 0.34 -5.40 -2.90
C VAL A 220 -1.06 -5.94 -3.06
N VAL A 221 -1.53 -6.07 -4.30
CA VAL A 221 -2.84 -6.66 -4.61
C VAL A 221 -2.88 -8.07 -4.02
N PRO A 222 -3.66 -8.31 -2.96
CA PRO A 222 -3.79 -9.64 -2.41
C PRO A 222 -4.75 -10.39 -3.33
N GLY A 223 -4.24 -11.43 -4.00
CA GLY A 223 -4.92 -12.03 -5.17
C GLY A 223 -6.39 -12.34 -4.94
N ALA A 224 -7.25 -11.97 -5.90
CA ALA A 224 -8.71 -12.16 -6.10
C ALA A 224 -9.69 -12.09 -4.91
N GLY A 225 -9.35 -12.54 -3.69
CA GLY A 225 -10.29 -12.72 -2.59
C GLY A 225 -10.19 -11.71 -1.44
N ALA A 226 -9.11 -10.95 -1.31
CA ALA A 226 -8.91 -10.07 -0.15
C ALA A 226 -9.54 -8.69 -0.33
N LEU A 227 -9.52 -8.13 -1.54
CA LEU A 227 -10.14 -6.82 -1.85
C LEU A 227 -11.65 -6.93 -2.16
N ALA A 228 -12.14 -8.16 -2.34
CA ALA A 228 -13.55 -8.47 -2.53
C ALA A 228 -14.46 -7.97 -1.40
N GLY A 229 -13.94 -7.86 -0.18
CA GLY A 229 -14.68 -7.31 0.97
C GLY A 229 -14.99 -5.81 0.83
N LEU A 230 -14.25 -5.09 -0.02
CA LEU A 230 -14.36 -3.63 -0.19
C LEU A 230 -15.26 -3.25 -1.37
N ALA A 231 -15.27 -4.05 -2.44
CA ALA A 231 -16.14 -3.83 -3.61
C ALA A 231 -17.65 -3.91 -3.26
N GLY A 232 -18.01 -4.55 -2.15
CA GLY A 232 -19.39 -4.62 -1.65
C GLY A 232 -19.98 -3.28 -1.20
N VAL A 233 -19.14 -2.25 -0.97
CA VAL A 233 -19.60 -0.92 -0.51
C VAL A 233 -19.41 0.16 -1.58
N ALA A 234 -18.52 -0.03 -2.57
CA ALA A 234 -18.20 0.97 -3.60
C ALA A 234 -19.02 0.88 -4.91
N ALA A 235 -19.95 -0.07 -5.05
CA ALA A 235 -20.76 -0.23 -6.27
C ALA A 235 -21.89 0.83 -6.46
N ILE A 236 -21.67 2.08 -6.04
CA ILE A 236 -22.51 3.24 -6.42
C ILE A 236 -21.76 4.09 -7.46
N ARG A 237 -21.66 3.51 -8.66
CA ARG A 237 -22.06 4.14 -9.93
C ARG A 237 -21.80 5.65 -10.05
N ARG A 238 -20.55 6.07 -10.32
CA ARG A 238 -20.28 7.33 -11.02
C ARG A 238 -20.01 7.07 -12.50
N ARG A 239 -21.06 6.61 -13.21
CA ARG A 239 -21.09 6.67 -14.67
C ARG A 239 -21.10 8.14 -15.07
N ARG A 240 -19.94 8.68 -15.45
CA ARG A 240 -19.84 10.00 -16.11
C ARG A 240 -20.80 10.02 -17.31
N ARG A 241 -21.91 10.72 -17.14
CA ARG A 241 -22.64 11.36 -18.25
C ARG A 241 -22.17 12.80 -18.28
N ARG A 242 -21.70 13.23 -19.45
CA ARG A 242 -21.70 14.58 -20.03
C ARG A 242 -20.99 14.41 -21.37
N ASP A 243 -21.78 14.27 -22.44
CA ASP A 243 -22.32 15.35 -23.30
C ASP A 243 -21.22 15.91 -24.21
#